data_AF-A0A816LU61-F1
#
_entry.id   AF-A0A816LU61-F1
#
_cell.length_a   1.000
_cell.length_b   1.000
_cell.length_c   1.000
_cell.angle_alpha   90.00
_cell.angle_beta   90.00
_cell.angle_gamma   90.00
#
_symmetry.space_group_name_H-M   'P 1'
#
loop_
_entity.id
_entity.type
_entity.pdbx_description
1 polymer ?
#
loop_
_entity_poly.entity_id
_entity_poly.type
_entity_poly.pdbx_seq_one_letter_code
_entity_poly.pdbx_strand_id
1 'polypeptide(L)'
;MTFYYRPTVTEAFASVQYIMTEGYSLPWDQIGYWAVKIVTVVPDAIPVIGSPLVELLRGSASVGQSTLTRFYSLHTFVLHLLTAVFMLMHFLMIRKQGISGP
;
A
#
# COMPACT_ATOMS: atom_id res chain seq x y z
N MET A 1 25.20 20.22 -2.93
CA MET A 1 24.21 20.55 -3.96
C MET A 1 23.00 19.65 -3.76
N THR A 2 21.92 20.19 -3.18
CA THR A 2 20.65 19.45 -3.02
C THR A 2 19.88 19.54 -4.33
N PHE A 3 20.00 18.51 -5.18
CA PHE A 3 19.18 18.40 -6.39
C PHE A 3 17.71 18.26 -5.98
N TYR A 4 16.90 19.28 -6.27
CA TYR A 4 15.46 19.25 -6.06
C TYR A 4 14.84 18.38 -7.17
N TYR A 5 14.64 17.09 -6.89
CA TYR A 5 13.98 16.19 -7.83
C TYR A 5 12.51 16.64 -8.01
N ARG A 6 12.14 16.99 -9.24
CA ARG A 6 10.77 17.36 -9.63
C ARG A 6 10.13 16.16 -10.35
N PRO A 7 9.33 15.32 -9.68
CA PRO A 7 8.63 14.24 -10.34
C PRO A 7 7.65 14.81 -11.38
N THR A 8 7.58 14.16 -12.53
CA THR A 8 6.51 14.38 -13.52
C THR A 8 5.19 13.80 -12.99
N VAL A 9 4.06 14.27 -13.52
CA VAL A 9 2.71 13.87 -13.06
C VAL A 9 2.50 12.35 -13.20
N THR A 10 3.10 11.75 -14.22
CA THR A 10 3.11 10.31 -14.47
C THR A 10 3.94 9.52 -13.47
N GLU A 11 5.09 10.04 -13.04
CA GLU A 11 5.92 9.42 -11.99
C GLU A 11 5.27 9.57 -10.61
N ALA A 12 4.61 10.70 -10.35
CA ALA A 12 3.81 10.91 -9.15
C ALA A 12 2.60 9.96 -9.11
N PHE A 13 1.90 9.78 -10.22
CA PHE A 13 0.77 8.85 -10.31
C PHE A 13 1.21 7.38 -10.21
N ALA A 14 2.30 7.01 -10.89
CA ALA A 14 2.87 5.67 -10.81
C ALA A 14 3.36 5.35 -9.39
N SER A 15 4.07 6.27 -8.72
CA SER A 15 4.52 6.07 -7.34
C SER A 15 3.36 5.92 -6.34
N VAL A 16 2.26 6.64 -6.54
CA VAL A 16 1.01 6.47 -5.77
C VAL A 16 0.44 5.06 -5.95
N GLN A 17 0.38 4.55 -7.19
CA GLN A 17 -0.09 3.20 -7.47
C GLN A 17 0.87 2.12 -6.93
N TYR A 18 2.18 2.40 -6.98
CA TYR A 18 3.26 1.47 -6.64
C TYR A 18 3.58 1.39 -5.13
N ILE A 19 3.21 2.39 -4.33
CA ILE A 19 3.37 2.38 -2.86
C ILE A 19 2.50 1.33 -2.19
N MET A 20 1.30 1.10 -2.71
CA MET A 20 0.38 0.10 -2.16
C MET A 20 0.74 -1.34 -2.55
N THR A 21 1.48 -1.52 -3.66
CA THR A 21 1.78 -2.84 -4.22
C THR A 21 3.24 -3.29 -4.11
N GLU A 22 4.23 -2.39 -4.18
CA GLU A 22 5.64 -2.79 -4.44
C GLU A 22 6.67 -2.22 -3.45
N GLY A 23 6.25 -1.61 -2.35
CA GLY A 23 7.18 -1.24 -1.27
C GLY A 23 8.09 -0.04 -1.58
N TYR A 24 7.71 0.83 -2.51
CA TYR A 24 8.47 2.05 -2.83
C TYR A 24 8.58 3.06 -1.68
N SER A 25 7.78 2.89 -0.63
CA SER A 25 7.97 3.64 0.61
C SER A 25 9.19 3.17 1.40
N LEU A 26 9.70 1.95 1.17
CA LEU A 26 10.75 1.34 1.98
C LEU A 26 12.13 1.97 1.83
N PRO A 27 12.55 2.47 0.63
CA PRO A 27 13.76 3.29 0.51
C PRO A 27 13.67 4.62 1.27
N TRP A 28 12.46 5.07 1.63
CA TRP A 28 12.17 6.30 2.39
C TRP A 28 12.85 7.55 1.82
N ASP A 29 12.89 7.64 0.48
CA ASP A 29 13.37 8.80 -0.25
C ASP A 29 12.29 9.91 -0.32
N GLN A 30 12.63 11.07 -0.88
CA GLN A 30 11.70 12.21 -0.95
C GLN A 30 10.42 11.86 -1.72
N ILE A 31 10.54 11.10 -2.82
CA ILE A 31 9.40 10.72 -3.65
C ILE A 31 8.50 9.76 -2.86
N GLY A 32 9.08 8.71 -2.27
CA GLY A 32 8.35 7.74 -1.46
C GLY A 32 7.65 8.38 -0.25
N TYR A 33 8.32 9.27 0.48
CA TYR A 33 7.73 9.96 1.63
C TYR A 33 6.51 10.80 1.23
N TRP A 34 6.64 11.64 0.19
CA TRP A 34 5.55 12.51 -0.24
C TRP A 34 4.38 11.73 -0.84
N ALA A 35 4.65 10.68 -1.60
CA ALA A 35 3.61 9.85 -2.15
C ALA A 35 2.85 9.09 -1.04
N VAL A 36 3.52 8.56 0.00
CA VAL A 36 2.83 7.98 1.17
C VAL A 36 1.93 9.01 1.85
N LYS A 37 2.41 10.25 2.00
CA LYS A 37 1.65 11.33 2.64
C LYS A 37 0.38 11.70 1.87
N ILE A 38 0.45 11.76 0.55
CA ILE A 38 -0.70 12.04 -0.33
C ILE A 38 -1.69 10.86 -0.31
N VAL A 39 -1.22 9.62 -0.42
CA VAL A 39 -2.10 8.44 -0.48
C VAL A 39 -2.84 8.21 0.84
N THR A 40 -2.13 8.34 1.96
CA THR A 40 -2.72 8.07 3.28
C THR A 40 -3.69 9.14 3.76
N VAL A 41 -3.82 10.28 3.06
CA VAL A 41 -4.85 11.30 3.39
C VAL A 41 -6.16 11.07 2.62
N VAL A 42 -6.16 10.27 1.55
CA VAL A 42 -7.37 9.98 0.76
C VAL A 42 -8.55 9.45 1.61
N PRO A 43 -8.35 8.55 2.58
CA PRO A 43 -9.46 8.03 3.40
C PRO A 43 -10.11 9.08 4.30
N ASP A 44 -9.46 10.22 4.55
CA ASP A 44 -10.01 11.31 5.37
C ASP A 44 -11.28 11.91 4.76
N ALA A 45 -11.47 11.77 3.44
CA ALA A 45 -12.67 12.20 2.74
C ALA A 45 -13.93 11.39 3.12
N ILE A 46 -13.79 10.25 3.80
CA ILE A 46 -14.93 9.43 4.21
C ILE A 46 -15.55 10.03 5.48
N PRO A 47 -16.85 10.39 5.48
CA PRO A 47 -17.49 10.98 6.64
C PRO A 47 -17.55 9.98 7.80
N VAL A 48 -17.46 10.49 9.04
CA VAL A 48 -17.51 9.74 10.31
C VAL A 48 -16.30 8.84 10.58
N ILE A 49 -15.83 8.05 9.61
CA ILE A 49 -14.77 7.05 9.81
C ILE A 49 -13.43 7.41 9.17
N GLY A 50 -13.33 8.50 8.41
CA GLY A 50 -12.11 8.88 7.69
C GLY A 50 -10.92 9.14 8.61
N SER A 51 -11.08 10.06 9.57
CA SER A 51 -10.03 10.42 10.53
C SER A 51 -9.46 9.22 11.32
N PRO A 52 -10.29 8.35 11.96
CA PRO A 52 -9.74 7.19 12.67
C PRO A 52 -9.09 6.16 11.72
N LEU A 53 -9.55 6.06 10.47
CA LEU A 53 -8.94 5.16 9.48
C LEU A 53 -7.56 5.65 9.04
N VAL A 54 -7.39 6.96 8.85
CA VAL A 54 -6.08 7.56 8.54
C VAL A 54 -5.08 7.35 9.68
N GLU A 55 -5.53 7.56 10.92
CA GLU A 55 -4.70 7.33 12.10
C GLU A 55 -4.33 5.85 12.26
N LEU A 56 -5.27 4.93 11.99
CA LEU A 56 -5.00 3.50 11.97
C LEU A 56 -3.96 3.12 10.91
N LEU A 57 -4.06 3.68 9.70
CA LEU A 57 -3.11 3.40 8.62
C LEU A 57 -1.70 3.93 8.93
N ARG A 58 -1.59 5.15 9.48
CA ARG A 58 -0.31 5.80 9.78
C ARG A 58 0.30 5.37 11.12
N GLY A 59 -0.53 4.93 12.06
CA GLY A 59 -0.15 4.67 13.45
C GLY A 59 0.22 5.92 14.25
N SER A 60 -0.12 7.11 13.74
CA SER A 60 0.26 8.43 14.25
C SER A 60 -0.58 9.50 13.54
N ALA A 61 -0.70 10.69 14.14
CA ALA A 61 -1.32 11.86 13.50
C ALA A 61 -0.60 12.30 12.22
N SER A 62 0.70 12.02 12.10
CA SER A 62 1.52 12.36 10.93
C SER A 62 2.33 11.16 10.42
N VAL A 63 2.71 11.22 9.14
CA VAL A 63 3.54 10.19 8.49
C VAL A 63 4.95 10.23 9.06
N GLY A 64 5.42 9.08 9.57
CA GLY A 64 6.73 8.93 10.18
C GLY A 64 7.13 7.47 10.36
N GLN A 65 7.99 7.19 11.35
CA GLN A 65 8.56 5.86 11.59
C GLN A 65 7.49 4.77 11.81
N SER A 66 6.44 5.10 12.57
CA SER A 66 5.32 4.17 12.82
C SER A 66 4.64 3.71 11.52
N THR A 67 4.51 4.64 10.56
CA THR A 67 3.92 4.36 9.25
C THR A 67 4.82 3.43 8.45
N LEU A 68 6.13 3.69 8.43
CA LEU A 68 7.10 2.85 7.73
C LEU A 68 7.10 1.41 8.24
N THR A 69 7.16 1.21 9.56
CA THR A 69 7.15 -0.13 10.16
C THR A 69 5.85 -0.88 9.88
N ARG A 70 4.70 -0.19 9.90
CA ARG A 70 3.41 -0.79 9.53
C ARG A 70 3.37 -1.19 8.06
N PHE A 71 3.85 -0.33 7.17
CA PHE A 71 3.87 -0.61 5.73
C PHE A 71 4.80 -1.78 5.40
N TYR A 72 5.97 -1.85 6.05
CA TYR A 72 6.87 -2.99 5.92
C TYR A 72 6.22 -4.29 6.38
N SER A 73 5.55 -4.30 7.54
CA SER A 73 4.87 -5.49 8.07
C SER A 73 3.68 -5.90 7.20
N LEU A 74 2.88 -4.94 6.74
CA LEU A 74 1.76 -5.19 5.83
C LEU A 74 2.24 -5.81 4.52
N HIS A 75 3.30 -5.25 3.93
CA HIS A 75 3.83 -5.70 2.65
C HIS A 75 4.49 -7.09 2.75
N THR A 76 5.46 -7.26 3.65
CA THR A 76 6.27 -8.48 3.69
C THR A 76 5.58 -9.67 4.34
N PHE A 77 4.67 -9.42 5.30
CA PHE A 77 4.03 -10.49 6.05
C PHE A 77 2.55 -10.64 5.70
N VAL A 78 1.74 -9.60 5.95
CA VAL A 78 0.28 -9.71 5.88
C VAL A 78 -0.20 -10.00 4.45
N LEU A 79 0.26 -9.23 3.46
CA LEU A 79 -0.14 -9.41 2.06
C LEU A 79 0.31 -10.76 1.50
N HIS A 80 1.51 -11.22 1.84
CA HIS A 80 2.03 -12.52 1.39
C HIS A 80 1.24 -13.67 2.02
N LEU A 81 0.92 -13.59 3.31
CA LEU A 81 0.11 -14.59 4.00
C LEU A 81 -1.31 -14.65 3.42
N LEU A 82 -1.95 -13.49 3.23
CA LEU A 82 -3.28 -13.42 2.61
C LEU A 82 -3.25 -14.00 1.20
N THR A 83 -2.27 -13.63 0.38
CA THR A 83 -2.11 -14.17 -0.97
C THR A 83 -1.96 -15.68 -0.97
N ALA A 84 -1.13 -16.24 -0.07
CA ALA A 84 -0.98 -17.69 0.06
C ALA A 84 -2.29 -18.39 0.42
N VAL A 85 -3.07 -17.83 1.35
CA VAL A 85 -4.38 -18.36 1.77
C VAL A 85 -5.40 -18.30 0.62
N PHE A 86 -5.49 -17.15 -0.07
CA PHE A 86 -6.39 -17.01 -1.22
C PHE A 86 -6.00 -17.93 -2.38
N MET A 87 -4.71 -18.10 -2.67
CA MET A 87 -4.23 -19.03 -3.69
C MET A 87 -4.57 -20.47 -3.34
N LEU A 88 -4.39 -20.87 -2.08
CA LEU A 88 -4.80 -22.20 -1.62
C LEU A 88 -6.31 -22.42 -1.80
N MET A 89 -7.14 -21.47 -1.35
CA MET A 89 -8.59 -21.55 -1.53
C MET A 89 -8.98 -21.61 -3.00
N HIS A 90 -8.34 -20.81 -3.85
CA HIS A 90 -8.55 -20.78 -5.29
C HIS A 90 -8.25 -22.15 -5.93
N PHE A 91 -7.09 -22.75 -5.61
CA PHE A 91 -6.72 -24.06 -6.12
C PHE A 91 -7.64 -25.19 -5.63
N LEU A 92 -8.11 -25.11 -4.38
CA LEU A 92 -9.10 -26.05 -3.86
C LEU A 92 -10.43 -25.95 -4.61
N MET A 93 -10.86 -24.74 -4.98
CA MET A 93 -12.07 -24.55 -5.79
C MET A 93 -11.91 -25.13 -7.19
N ILE A 94 -10.79 -24.87 -7.85
CA ILE A 94 -10.49 -25.46 -9.17
C ILE A 94 -10.48 -26.99 -9.08
N ARG A 95 -9.83 -27.55 -8.06
CA ARG A 95 -9.80 -29.02 -7.86
C ARG A 95 -11.19 -29.60 -7.62
N LYS A 96 -12.08 -28.87 -6.95
CA LYS A 96 -13.44 -29.32 -6.65
C LYS A 96 -14.39 -29.20 -7.84
N GLN A 97 -14.28 -28.14 -8.64
CA GLN A 97 -15.21 -27.83 -9.74
C GLN A 97 -14.73 -28.39 -11.10
N GLY A 98 -13.44 -28.72 -11.23
CA GLY A 98 -12.83 -29.09 -12.50
C GLY A 98 -12.54 -27.88 -13.38
N ILE A 99 -11.85 -28.10 -14.49
CA ILE A 99 -11.65 -27.08 -15.52
C ILE A 99 -12.93 -26.96 -16.36
N SER A 100 -13.29 -25.74 -16.77
CA SER A 100 -14.39 -25.55 -17.72
C SER A 100 -14.03 -26.17 -19.08
N GLY A 101 -15.03 -26.78 -19.74
CA GLY A 101 -14.89 -27.21 -21.13
C GLY A 101 -14.71 -26.03 -22.11
N PRO A 102 -14.37 -26.31 -23.37
CA PRO A 102 -14.21 -25.28 -24.40
C PRO A 102 -15.49 -24.51 -24.70
#